data_AF-A0A843EW83-F1
#
_entry.id   AF-A0A843EW83-F1
#
_cell.length_a   1.000
_cell.length_b   1.000
_cell.length_c   1.000
_cell.angle_alpha   90.00
_cell.angle_beta   90.00
_cell.angle_gamma   90.00
#
_symmetry.space_group_name_H-M   'P 1'
#
loop_
_entity.id
_entity.type
_entity.pdbx_description
1 polymer ?
#
loop_
_entity_poly.entity_id
_entity_poly.type
_entity_poly.pdbx_seq_one_letter_code
_entity_poly.pdbx_strand_id
1 'polypeptide(L)'
;MDSFEQLIGKDIDEVDLNESSTFFIAPIEYNTKLCGRRYPSSKFKIADIDYFNMITFSELFKKEAILIIWYTCEGTITELELYHLSNDFDVLFNDYYFIKKSIDNGEAHNLTEGDTRYLGASRLNEKVPQPNSKRLANKREFVLKKKYLQKIINEISF
;
A
#
# COMPACT_ATOMS: atom_id res chain seq x y z
N MET A 1 -3.58 -17.98 -16.35
CA MET A 1 -3.55 -17.95 -14.87
C MET A 1 -2.43 -18.85 -14.35
N ASP A 2 -2.14 -19.93 -15.07
CA ASP A 2 -1.10 -20.96 -14.82
C ASP A 2 0.36 -20.48 -14.62
N SER A 3 0.69 -19.22 -14.92
CA SER A 3 2.07 -18.72 -14.78
C SER A 3 2.43 -18.31 -13.34
N PHE A 4 1.46 -17.86 -12.54
CA PHE A 4 1.73 -17.39 -11.18
C PHE A 4 1.69 -18.53 -10.17
N GLU A 5 0.82 -19.52 -10.31
CA GLU A 5 0.76 -20.66 -9.37
C GLU A 5 2.08 -21.46 -9.30
N GLN A 6 2.87 -21.44 -10.38
CA GLN A 6 4.23 -22.01 -10.42
C GLN A 6 5.24 -21.28 -9.52
N LEU A 7 4.86 -20.15 -8.93
CA LEU A 7 5.69 -19.41 -7.98
C LEU A 7 5.58 -19.97 -6.55
N ILE A 8 4.52 -20.70 -6.22
CA ILE A 8 4.35 -21.27 -4.89
C ILE A 8 5.50 -22.25 -4.61
N GLY A 9 6.13 -22.09 -3.45
CA GLY A 9 7.29 -22.87 -3.00
C GLY A 9 8.64 -22.36 -3.52
N LYS A 10 8.67 -21.35 -4.40
CA LYS A 10 9.91 -20.68 -4.80
C LYS A 10 10.31 -19.64 -3.77
N ASP A 11 11.60 -19.33 -3.74
CA ASP A 11 12.11 -18.19 -3.02
C ASP A 11 11.76 -16.89 -3.75
N ILE A 12 11.31 -15.87 -3.02
CA ILE A 12 10.92 -14.57 -3.56
C ILE A 12 12.06 -13.89 -4.32
N ASP A 13 13.31 -14.11 -3.92
CA ASP A 13 14.49 -13.52 -4.55
C ASP A 13 14.86 -14.21 -5.88
N GLU A 14 14.30 -15.40 -6.14
CA GLU A 14 14.48 -16.15 -7.39
C GLU A 14 13.39 -15.84 -8.44
N VAL A 15 12.40 -15.03 -8.08
CA VAL A 15 11.24 -14.73 -8.92
C VAL A 15 11.32 -13.32 -9.49
N ASP A 16 11.24 -13.24 -10.83
CA ASP A 16 11.13 -11.95 -11.52
C ASP A 16 9.68 -11.43 -11.49
N LEU A 17 9.43 -10.50 -10.58
CA LEU A 17 8.14 -9.83 -10.42
C LEU A 17 8.02 -8.64 -11.39
N ASN A 18 7.75 -8.96 -12.64
CA ASN A 18 7.51 -7.97 -13.69
C ASN A 18 6.30 -7.09 -13.38
N GLU A 19 6.38 -5.80 -13.70
CA GLU A 19 5.25 -4.89 -13.52
C GLU A 19 4.03 -5.31 -14.36
N SER A 20 2.84 -5.20 -13.77
CA SER A 20 1.57 -5.43 -14.46
C SER A 20 0.90 -4.09 -14.81
N SER A 21 0.33 -4.00 -16.01
CA SER A 21 -0.46 -2.83 -16.45
C SER A 21 -1.88 -2.83 -15.85
N THR A 22 -2.35 -3.96 -15.33
CA THR A 22 -3.73 -4.16 -14.87
C THR A 22 -3.89 -4.16 -13.35
N PHE A 23 -2.87 -4.59 -12.62
CA PHE A 23 -2.92 -4.68 -11.15
C PHE A 23 -1.56 -4.32 -10.54
N PHE A 24 -1.57 -3.89 -9.28
CA PHE A 24 -0.35 -3.79 -8.49
C PHE A 24 0.19 -5.18 -8.16
N ILE A 25 1.50 -5.36 -8.14
CA ILE A 25 2.12 -6.59 -7.64
C ILE A 25 2.78 -6.25 -6.31
N ALA A 26 2.35 -6.95 -5.26
CA ALA A 26 2.73 -6.66 -3.89
C ALA A 26 3.34 -7.91 -3.25
N PRO A 27 4.67 -8.10 -3.33
CA PRO A 27 5.34 -9.07 -2.49
C PRO A 27 5.26 -8.59 -1.04
N ILE A 28 4.58 -9.37 -0.20
CA ILE A 28 4.38 -9.05 1.22
C ILE A 28 4.82 -10.24 2.07
N GLU A 29 5.90 -10.04 2.81
CA GLU A 29 6.27 -10.96 3.87
C GLU A 29 5.18 -10.93 4.94
N TYR A 30 4.75 -12.10 5.39
CA TYR A 30 3.91 -12.22 6.58
C TYR A 30 4.65 -12.94 7.70
N ASN A 31 4.30 -12.55 8.91
CA ASN A 31 4.73 -13.23 10.12
C ASN A 31 3.55 -14.01 10.70
N THR A 32 3.86 -15.05 11.47
CA THR A 32 2.84 -15.91 12.09
C THR A 32 2.87 -15.75 13.60
N LYS A 33 1.71 -15.48 14.21
CA LYS A 33 1.57 -15.48 15.67
C LYS A 33 1.54 -16.90 16.21
N LEU A 34 1.80 -17.05 17.51
CA LEU A 34 1.65 -18.35 18.22
C LEU A 34 0.28 -19.01 18.01
N CYS A 35 -0.78 -18.23 17.76
CA CYS A 35 -2.12 -18.74 17.46
C CYS A 35 -2.34 -19.16 15.99
N GLY A 36 -1.29 -19.19 15.16
CA GLY A 36 -1.36 -19.54 13.74
C GLY A 36 -1.85 -18.42 12.83
N ARG A 37 -2.28 -17.28 13.36
CA ARG A 37 -2.74 -16.14 12.55
C ARG A 37 -1.58 -15.43 11.86
N ARG A 38 -1.71 -15.24 10.55
CA ARG A 38 -0.79 -14.48 9.71
C ARG A 38 -1.04 -12.98 9.81
N TYR A 39 0.03 -12.19 9.73
CA TYR A 39 -0.04 -10.74 9.65
C TYR A 39 1.07 -10.15 8.78
N PRO A 40 0.79 -9.09 8.02
CA PRO A 40 1.77 -8.48 7.13
C PRO A 40 2.92 -7.83 7.91
N SER A 41 4.15 -8.09 7.49
CA SER A 41 5.36 -7.55 8.11
C SER A 41 5.58 -6.07 7.78
N SER A 42 5.03 -5.61 6.65
CA SER A 42 5.26 -4.29 6.08
C SER A 42 3.97 -3.68 5.49
N LYS A 43 4.06 -2.41 5.10
CA LYS A 43 3.04 -1.69 4.34
C LYS A 43 3.43 -1.73 2.87
N PHE A 44 2.47 -1.58 1.96
CA PHE A 44 2.74 -1.57 0.53
C PHE A 44 2.77 -0.13 0.00
N LYS A 45 3.89 0.30 -0.59
CA LYS A 45 4.00 1.61 -1.23
C LYS A 45 3.25 1.60 -2.57
N ILE A 46 2.40 2.61 -2.78
CA ILE A 46 1.73 2.83 -4.07
C ILE A 46 2.51 3.85 -4.91
N ALA A 47 2.74 5.04 -4.35
CA ALA A 47 3.34 6.16 -5.08
C ALA A 47 3.92 7.22 -4.13
N ASP A 48 4.83 8.05 -4.63
CA ASP A 48 5.29 9.24 -3.91
C ASP A 48 4.20 10.32 -3.88
N ILE A 49 4.18 11.15 -2.83
CA ILE A 49 3.29 12.31 -2.76
C ILE A 49 4.09 13.56 -3.12
N ASP A 50 3.81 14.12 -4.28
CA ASP A 50 4.20 15.49 -4.64
C ASP A 50 3.16 16.48 -4.09
N TYR A 51 3.58 17.36 -3.20
CA TYR A 51 2.67 18.33 -2.56
C TYR A 51 2.21 19.45 -3.50
N PHE A 52 2.92 19.72 -4.60
CA PHE A 52 2.56 20.74 -5.57
C PHE A 52 1.81 20.17 -6.77
N ASN A 53 2.09 18.91 -7.10
CA ASN A 53 1.46 18.21 -8.22
C ASN A 53 0.97 16.81 -7.81
N MET A 54 0.02 16.79 -6.88
CA MET A 54 -0.50 15.56 -6.31
C MET A 54 -1.27 14.75 -7.37
N ILE A 55 -0.87 13.50 -7.56
CA ILE A 55 -1.57 12.52 -8.42
C ILE A 55 -3.05 12.43 -8.04
N THR A 56 -3.95 12.36 -9.02
CA THR A 56 -5.40 12.23 -8.77
C THR A 56 -5.75 10.84 -8.25
N PHE A 57 -6.89 10.69 -7.56
CA PHE A 57 -7.33 9.38 -7.07
C PHE A 57 -7.49 8.35 -8.21
N SER A 58 -8.08 8.76 -9.32
CA SER A 58 -8.28 7.90 -10.49
C SER A 58 -6.96 7.47 -11.14
N GLU A 59 -5.94 8.32 -11.13
CA GLU A 59 -4.60 7.94 -11.60
C GLU A 59 -3.88 7.03 -10.60
N LEU A 60 -3.97 7.34 -9.31
CA LEU A 60 -3.37 6.56 -8.23
C LEU A 60 -3.91 5.13 -8.19
N PHE A 61 -5.22 4.96 -8.45
CA PHE A 61 -5.89 3.67 -8.51
C PHE A 61 -6.32 3.30 -9.94
N LYS A 62 -5.57 3.74 -10.96
CA LYS A 62 -5.78 3.32 -12.35
C LYS A 62 -5.72 1.79 -12.49
N LYS A 63 -4.91 1.15 -11.65
CA LYS A 63 -4.91 -0.29 -11.41
C LYS A 63 -5.86 -0.57 -10.24
N GLU A 64 -7.07 -1.05 -10.54
CA GLU A 64 -8.11 -1.25 -9.52
C GLU A 64 -7.95 -2.54 -8.70
N ALA A 65 -6.92 -3.34 -8.99
CA ALA A 65 -6.64 -4.58 -8.31
C ALA A 65 -5.18 -4.67 -7.86
N ILE A 66 -4.93 -5.55 -6.90
CA ILE A 66 -3.62 -5.89 -6.37
C ILE A 66 -3.46 -7.40 -6.33
N LEU A 67 -2.40 -7.92 -6.93
CA LEU A 67 -1.92 -9.28 -6.75
C LEU A 67 -0.94 -9.26 -5.57
N ILE A 68 -1.35 -9.83 -4.46
CA ILE A 68 -0.50 -10.00 -3.29
C ILE A 68 0.21 -11.35 -3.39
N ILE A 69 1.52 -11.32 -3.19
CA ILE A 69 2.40 -12.48 -3.18
C ILE A 69 2.89 -12.65 -1.76
N TRP A 70 2.28 -13.60 -1.04
CA TRP A 70 2.59 -13.86 0.35
C TRP A 70 3.81 -14.76 0.45
N TYR A 71 4.80 -14.31 1.22
CA TYR A 71 6.00 -15.11 1.47
C TYR A 71 6.38 -15.09 2.96
N THR A 72 7.10 -16.12 3.41
CA THR A 72 7.56 -16.23 4.80
C THR A 72 8.83 -15.41 5.03
N CYS A 73 9.27 -15.28 6.30
CA CYS A 73 10.56 -14.64 6.60
C CYS A 73 11.76 -15.39 6.02
N GLU A 74 11.60 -16.66 5.63
CA GLU A 74 12.60 -17.46 4.90
C GLU A 74 12.54 -17.25 3.38
N GLY A 75 11.73 -16.32 2.86
CA GLY A 75 11.64 -16.02 1.43
C GLY A 75 10.67 -16.92 0.65
N THR A 76 10.15 -17.99 1.24
CA THR A 76 9.30 -18.95 0.51
C THR A 76 7.92 -18.37 0.22
N ILE A 77 7.54 -18.29 -1.06
CA ILE A 77 6.20 -17.91 -1.50
C ILE A 77 5.22 -19.02 -1.12
N THR A 78 4.15 -18.67 -0.42
CA THR A 78 3.16 -19.65 0.05
C THR A 78 1.81 -19.48 -0.62
N GLU A 79 1.46 -18.27 -1.05
CA GLU A 79 0.12 -17.97 -1.53
C GLU A 79 0.11 -16.74 -2.43
N LEU A 80 -0.87 -16.70 -3.33
CA LEU A 80 -1.08 -15.65 -4.32
C LEU A 80 -2.53 -15.25 -4.31
N GLU A 81 -2.79 -13.96 -4.10
CA GLU A 81 -4.16 -13.46 -3.92
C GLU A 81 -4.39 -12.24 -4.81
N LEU A 82 -5.37 -12.34 -5.71
CA LEU A 82 -5.84 -11.17 -6.45
C LEU A 82 -7.00 -10.53 -5.69
N TYR A 83 -6.82 -9.28 -5.27
CA TYR A 83 -7.82 -8.50 -4.58
C TYR A 83 -8.23 -7.27 -5.39
N HIS A 84 -9.54 -7.03 -5.51
CA HIS A 84 -10.08 -5.83 -6.14
C HIS A 84 -10.18 -4.70 -5.12
N LEU A 85 -9.30 -3.71 -5.23
CA LEU A 85 -9.27 -2.51 -4.37
C LEU A 85 -10.55 -1.68 -4.53
N SER A 86 -11.24 -1.81 -5.68
CA SER A 86 -12.52 -1.17 -5.95
C SER A 86 -13.61 -1.52 -4.94
N ASN A 87 -13.51 -2.67 -4.26
CA ASN A 87 -14.40 -3.04 -3.16
C ASN A 87 -14.33 -2.09 -1.95
N ASP A 88 -13.24 -1.34 -1.80
CA ASP A 88 -13.01 -0.42 -0.69
C ASP A 88 -12.78 1.04 -1.15
N PHE A 89 -13.14 1.38 -2.40
CA PHE A 89 -12.89 2.71 -2.95
C PHE A 89 -13.54 3.83 -2.15
N ASP A 90 -14.69 3.62 -1.52
CA ASP A 90 -15.30 4.63 -0.65
C ASP A 90 -14.37 5.03 0.50
N VAL A 91 -13.72 4.04 1.14
CA VAL A 91 -12.80 4.31 2.26
C VAL A 91 -11.47 4.85 1.74
N LEU A 92 -10.93 4.27 0.68
CA LEU A 92 -9.68 4.71 0.07
C LEU A 92 -9.78 6.14 -0.47
N PHE A 93 -10.92 6.51 -1.06
CA PHE A 93 -11.18 7.87 -1.54
C PHE A 93 -11.29 8.86 -0.39
N ASN A 94 -11.99 8.52 0.69
CA ASN A 94 -12.07 9.37 1.88
C ASN A 94 -10.69 9.62 2.49
N ASP A 95 -9.86 8.58 2.59
CA ASP A 95 -8.48 8.69 3.08
C ASP A 95 -7.62 9.56 2.16
N TYR A 96 -7.69 9.34 0.84
CA TYR A 96 -7.01 10.16 -0.16
C TYR A 96 -7.43 11.63 -0.05
N TYR A 97 -8.73 11.89 0.03
CA TYR A 97 -9.29 13.23 0.09
C TYR A 97 -8.87 13.95 1.38
N PHE A 98 -8.83 13.25 2.51
CA PHE A 98 -8.31 13.79 3.77
C PHE A 98 -6.86 14.27 3.60
N ILE A 99 -5.98 13.40 3.06
CA ILE A 99 -4.57 13.73 2.82
C ILE A 99 -4.45 14.95 1.89
N LYS A 100 -5.21 14.93 0.78
CA LYS A 100 -5.23 16.01 -0.20
C LYS A 100 -5.64 17.34 0.43
N LYS A 101 -6.74 17.33 1.19
CA LYS A 101 -7.27 18.54 1.84
C LYS A 101 -6.27 19.13 2.83
N SER A 102 -5.58 18.31 3.63
CA SER A 102 -4.53 18.78 4.53
C SER A 102 -3.36 19.40 3.77
N ILE A 103 -2.95 18.84 2.64
CA ILE A 103 -1.90 19.43 1.79
C ILE A 103 -2.36 20.76 1.21
N ASP A 104 -3.55 20.79 0.61
CA ASP A 104 -4.13 22.00 0.00
C ASP A 104 -4.29 23.13 1.04
N ASN A 105 -4.54 22.81 2.31
CA ASN A 105 -4.62 23.78 3.42
C ASN A 105 -3.25 24.24 3.96
N GLY A 106 -2.13 23.69 3.49
CA GLY A 106 -0.79 23.98 4.02
C GLY A 106 -0.45 23.28 5.35
N GLU A 107 -1.15 22.18 5.64
CA GLU A 107 -1.07 21.40 6.88
C GLU A 107 -0.39 20.04 6.69
N ALA A 108 0.30 19.79 5.58
CA ALA A 108 1.01 18.53 5.32
C ALA A 108 2.07 18.18 6.38
N HIS A 109 2.59 19.18 7.07
CA HIS A 109 3.50 19.02 8.22
C HIS A 109 2.83 18.41 9.46
N ASN A 110 1.49 18.50 9.58
CA ASN A 110 0.71 17.93 10.68
C ASN A 110 0.20 16.51 10.38
N LEU A 111 0.22 16.09 9.11
CA LEU A 111 -0.24 14.75 8.71
C LEU A 111 0.49 13.65 9.50
N THR A 112 -0.23 12.59 9.83
CA THR A 112 0.35 11.36 10.36
C THR A 112 -0.15 10.18 9.55
N GLU A 113 0.57 9.05 9.60
CA GLU A 113 0.05 7.82 9.02
C GLU A 113 -1.23 7.39 9.75
N GLY A 114 -1.48 7.80 11.00
CA GLY A 114 -2.66 7.40 11.78
C GLY A 114 -3.97 8.09 11.41
N ASP A 115 -3.91 9.20 10.66
CA ASP A 115 -5.10 10.06 10.45
C ASP A 115 -6.17 9.41 9.56
N THR A 116 -5.76 8.47 8.71
CA THR A 116 -6.62 7.77 7.74
C THR A 116 -6.87 6.31 8.12
N ARG A 117 -7.67 5.55 7.37
CA ARG A 117 -8.04 4.17 7.72
C ARG A 117 -7.21 3.09 6.98
N TYR A 118 -7.17 3.12 5.66
CA TYR A 118 -6.55 2.13 4.78
C TYR A 118 -5.41 2.70 3.93
N LEU A 119 -5.57 3.90 3.36
CA LEU A 119 -4.53 4.58 2.59
C LEU A 119 -3.81 5.60 3.46
N GLY A 120 -2.52 5.39 3.73
CA GLY A 120 -1.71 6.26 4.59
C GLY A 120 -0.79 7.20 3.80
N ALA A 121 -0.38 8.29 4.48
CA ALA A 121 0.72 9.16 4.04
C ALA A 121 1.96 8.89 4.90
N SER A 122 2.75 7.90 4.50
CA SER A 122 3.97 7.45 5.19
C SER A 122 5.04 8.52 5.16
N ARG A 123 5.66 8.83 6.29
CA ARG A 123 6.77 9.80 6.34
C ARG A 123 8.06 9.18 5.81
N LEU A 124 8.80 9.96 5.02
CA LEU A 124 10.21 9.74 4.71
C LEU A 124 11.07 10.69 5.57
N ASN A 125 12.34 10.33 5.77
CA ASN A 125 13.30 11.14 6.53
C ASN A 125 13.89 12.28 5.67
N GLU A 126 13.02 13.04 5.00
CA GLU A 126 13.36 14.15 4.12
C GLU A 126 12.36 15.29 4.35
N LYS A 127 12.82 16.54 4.35
CA LYS A 127 11.96 17.73 4.49
C LYS A 127 11.78 18.40 3.14
N VAL A 128 10.54 18.73 2.78
CA VAL A 128 10.20 19.38 1.51
C VAL A 128 9.26 20.57 1.74
N PRO A 129 9.26 21.57 0.84
CA PRO A 129 8.27 22.63 0.83
C PRO A 129 6.86 22.06 0.62
N GLN A 130 5.84 22.80 1.07
CA GLN A 130 4.43 22.45 0.87
C GLN A 130 3.68 23.70 0.37
N PRO A 131 2.54 23.56 -0.32
CA PRO A 131 1.74 24.71 -0.73
C PRO A 131 1.15 25.44 0.49
N ASN A 132 0.82 26.72 0.31
CA ASN A 132 0.07 27.52 1.29
C ASN A 132 0.65 27.60 2.71
N SER A 133 1.95 27.29 2.88
CA SER A 133 2.64 27.37 4.17
C SER A 133 4.13 27.62 4.00
N LYS A 134 4.72 28.40 4.92
CA LYS A 134 6.17 28.62 4.98
C LYS A 134 6.92 27.50 5.73
N ARG A 135 6.19 26.63 6.44
CA ARG A 135 6.80 25.52 7.18
C ARG A 135 7.18 24.41 6.21
N LEU A 136 8.30 23.73 6.47
CA LEU A 136 8.62 22.50 5.75
C LEU A 136 7.82 21.32 6.33
N ALA A 137 7.36 20.43 5.46
CA ALA A 137 6.74 19.17 5.83
C ALA A 137 7.73 18.01 5.63
N ASN A 138 7.49 16.87 6.27
CA ASN A 138 8.20 15.65 5.86
C ASN A 138 7.72 15.25 4.47
N LYS A 139 8.60 14.78 3.59
CA LYS A 139 8.20 14.10 2.36
C LYS A 139 7.41 12.84 2.70
N ARG A 140 6.43 12.49 1.87
CA ARG A 140 5.55 11.35 2.13
C ARG A 140 5.29 10.50 0.90
N GLU A 141 4.84 9.29 1.16
CA GLU A 141 4.43 8.31 0.16
C GLU A 141 3.04 7.79 0.50
N PHE A 142 2.24 7.54 -0.52
CA PHE A 142 1.01 6.78 -0.41
C PHE A 142 1.32 5.32 -0.13
N VAL A 143 0.71 4.78 0.92
CA VAL A 143 0.89 3.39 1.33
C VAL A 143 -0.44 2.72 1.64
N LEU A 144 -0.63 1.48 1.20
CA LEU A 144 -1.64 0.61 1.80
C LEU A 144 -1.15 0.18 3.18
N LYS A 145 -1.92 0.51 4.21
CA LYS A 145 -1.53 0.23 5.59
C LYS A 145 -1.57 -1.27 5.88
N LYS A 146 -0.73 -1.69 6.83
CA LYS A 146 -0.77 -3.04 7.41
C LYS A 146 -2.17 -3.49 7.82
N LYS A 147 -2.97 -2.58 8.40
CA LYS A 147 -4.36 -2.87 8.79
C LYS A 147 -5.24 -3.24 7.60
N TYR A 148 -5.03 -2.60 6.45
CA TYR A 148 -5.77 -2.90 5.23
C TYR A 148 -5.30 -4.21 4.60
N LEU A 149 -3.99 -4.44 4.53
CA LEU A 149 -3.45 -5.74 4.09
C LEU A 149 -3.94 -6.89 5.00
N GLN A 150 -4.01 -6.68 6.32
CA GLN A 150 -4.58 -7.67 7.25
C GLN A 150 -6.07 -7.92 7.01
N LYS A 151 -6.85 -6.88 6.66
CA LYS A 151 -8.26 -7.03 6.29
C LYS A 151 -8.37 -7.97 5.09
N ILE A 152 -7.56 -7.74 4.05
CA ILE A 152 -7.54 -8.56 2.83
C ILE A 152 -7.25 -10.04 3.17
N ILE A 153 -6.19 -10.33 3.95
CA ILE A 153 -5.88 -11.69 4.42
C ILE A 153 -7.11 -12.33 5.08
N ASN A 154 -7.76 -11.60 5.98
CA ASN A 154 -8.88 -12.15 6.76
C ASN A 154 -10.15 -12.38 5.92
N GLU A 155 -10.33 -11.64 4.82
CA GLU A 155 -11.48 -11.80 3.91
C GLU A 155 -11.30 -13.01 2.98
N ILE A 156 -10.05 -13.36 2.67
CA ILE A 156 -9.74 -14.42 1.70
C ILE A 156 -9.52 -15.78 2.37
N SER A 157 -9.05 -15.82 3.63
CA SER A 157 -8.74 -17.06 4.38
C SER A 157 -9.98 -17.88 4.85
N PHE A 158 -11.06 -17.97 4.05
CA PHE A 158 -12.26 -18.77 4.33
C PHE A 158 -12.27 -20.11 3.59
#